data_AF-A0A9X1ZZR0-F1
#
_entry.id   AF-A0A9X1ZZR0-F1
#
_cell.length_a   1.000
_cell.length_b   1.000
_cell.length_c   1.000
_cell.angle_alpha   90.00
_cell.angle_beta   90.00
_cell.angle_gamma   90.00
#
_symmetry.space_group_name_H-M   'P 1'
#
loop_
_entity.id
_entity.type
_entity.pdbx_description
1 polymer ?
#
loop_
_entity_poly.entity_id
_entity_poly.type
_entity_poly.pdbx_seq_one_letter_code
_entity_poly.pdbx_strand_id
1 'polypeptide(L)'
;MASILDILNTNLGKELINKASGKTGVPLNNVSSVLGMVLPLILGNFKNKIQEGYTESLNEMLEEAPNPSKFMRVFSDKETEDLLECGSNYGEMILGENFNSIINTISDSLNVDKAAVQEITTICIPVVIAILSIQKKKENIKNDEIEDLIDSALGSSSKYNNSFFDTIFNIKNNPNIIPEASAMVIGKKNKKDSILKGYTGGK
;
A
#
# COMPACT_ATOMS: atom_id res chain seq x y z
N MET A 1 7.64 14.92 7.02
CA MET A 1 6.66 14.90 5.91
C MET A 1 5.34 14.33 6.41
N ALA A 2 4.26 14.53 5.67
CA ALA A 2 3.01 13.81 5.92
C ALA A 2 3.19 12.34 5.50
N SER A 3 2.61 11.40 6.23
CA SER A 3 2.59 9.99 5.84
C SER A 3 1.76 9.83 4.57
N ILE A 4 2.04 8.81 3.76
CA ILE A 4 1.24 8.49 2.57
C ILE A 4 -0.23 8.27 2.91
N LEU A 5 -0.53 7.81 4.14
CA LEU A 5 -1.91 7.64 4.60
C LEU A 5 -2.63 8.96 4.87
N ASP A 6 -1.89 10.03 5.17
CA ASP A 6 -2.47 11.35 5.40
C ASP A 6 -3.13 11.88 4.11
N ILE A 7 -2.73 11.38 2.94
CA ILE A 7 -3.37 11.74 1.68
C ILE A 7 -4.86 11.42 1.68
N LEU A 8 -5.29 10.34 2.32
CA LEU A 8 -6.69 9.89 2.32
C LEU A 8 -7.61 10.93 2.98
N ASN A 9 -7.05 11.80 3.82
CA ASN A 9 -7.76 12.89 4.48
C ASN A 9 -7.76 14.20 3.67
N THR A 10 -7.00 14.28 2.58
CA THR A 10 -6.92 15.44 1.69
C THR A 10 -8.01 15.44 0.62
N ASN A 11 -8.17 16.56 -0.09
CA ASN A 11 -9.09 16.64 -1.23
C ASN A 11 -8.74 15.65 -2.35
N LEU A 12 -7.44 15.46 -2.62
CA LEU A 12 -6.94 14.46 -3.56
C LEU A 12 -7.32 13.04 -3.13
N GLY A 13 -7.13 12.70 -1.85
CA GLY A 13 -7.53 11.38 -1.33
C GLY A 13 -9.02 11.12 -1.44
N LYS A 14 -9.85 12.12 -1.14
CA LYS A 14 -11.31 12.03 -1.31
C LYS A 14 -11.70 11.82 -2.77
N GLU A 15 -11.07 12.54 -3.69
CA GLU A 15 -11.30 12.39 -5.13
C GLU A 15 -10.89 10.99 -5.63
N LEU A 16 -9.74 10.49 -5.18
CA LEU A 16 -9.28 9.14 -5.47
C LEU A 16 -10.28 8.08 -4.97
N ILE A 17 -10.76 8.22 -3.73
CA ILE A 17 -11.77 7.32 -3.15
C ILE A 17 -13.06 7.34 -3.98
N ASN A 18 -13.54 8.55 -4.34
CA ASN A 18 -14.75 8.70 -5.15
C ASN A 18 -14.59 8.09 -6.54
N LYS A 19 -13.45 8.31 -7.21
CA LYS A 19 -13.20 7.79 -8.56
C LYS A 19 -13.09 6.28 -8.57
N ALA A 20 -12.34 5.70 -7.63
CA ALA A 20 -12.20 4.26 -7.50
C ALA A 20 -13.54 3.59 -7.12
N SER A 21 -14.33 4.22 -6.26
CA SER A 21 -15.70 3.75 -5.94
C SER A 21 -16.62 3.80 -7.16
N GLY A 22 -16.62 4.91 -7.91
CA GLY A 22 -17.45 5.05 -9.11
C GLY A 22 -17.07 4.07 -10.22
N LYS A 23 -15.78 3.73 -10.34
CA LYS A 23 -15.28 2.78 -11.35
C LYS A 23 -15.59 1.32 -11.00
N THR A 24 -15.44 0.94 -9.73
CA THR A 24 -15.55 -0.47 -9.28
C THR A 24 -16.90 -0.84 -8.70
N GLY A 25 -17.74 0.14 -8.34
CA GLY A 25 -18.98 -0.07 -7.58
C GLY A 25 -18.76 -0.41 -6.09
N VAL A 26 -17.51 -0.44 -5.62
CA VAL A 26 -17.19 -0.70 -4.22
C VAL A 26 -17.57 0.51 -3.35
N PRO A 27 -18.21 0.32 -2.18
CA PRO A 27 -18.54 1.41 -1.27
C PRO A 27 -17.33 2.26 -0.85
N LEU A 28 -17.51 3.58 -0.71
CA LEU A 28 -16.44 4.53 -0.38
C LEU A 28 -15.60 4.14 0.85
N ASN A 29 -16.24 3.60 1.89
CA ASN A 29 -15.56 3.12 3.10
C ASN A 29 -14.67 1.90 2.83
N ASN A 30 -15.12 0.98 1.97
CA ASN A 30 -14.34 -0.19 1.58
C ASN A 30 -13.17 0.23 0.68
N VAL A 31 -13.38 1.16 -0.26
CA VAL A 31 -12.30 1.74 -1.07
C VAL A 31 -11.25 2.41 -0.18
N SER A 32 -11.67 3.22 0.79
CA SER A 32 -10.76 3.85 1.75
C SER A 32 -9.95 2.80 2.53
N SER A 33 -10.58 1.68 2.92
CA SER A 33 -9.91 0.58 3.61
C SER A 33 -8.89 -0.14 2.71
N VAL A 34 -9.24 -0.40 1.45
CA VAL A 34 -8.32 -0.96 0.44
C VAL A 34 -7.12 -0.04 0.24
N LEU A 35 -7.37 1.27 0.06
CA LEU A 35 -6.30 2.26 -0.09
C LEU A 35 -5.40 2.33 1.15
N GLY A 36 -5.98 2.24 2.34
CA GLY A 36 -5.24 2.21 3.61
C GLY A 36 -4.27 1.03 3.74
N MET A 37 -4.56 -0.10 3.09
CA MET A 37 -3.64 -1.25 3.04
C MET A 37 -2.68 -1.19 1.86
N VAL A 38 -3.14 -0.80 0.67
CA VAL A 38 -2.35 -0.89 -0.55
C VAL A 38 -1.27 0.20 -0.64
N LEU A 39 -1.53 1.41 -0.16
CA LEU A 39 -0.56 2.51 -0.20
C LEU A 39 0.75 2.16 0.51
N PRO A 40 0.74 1.69 1.77
CA PRO A 40 1.98 1.29 2.44
C PRO A 40 2.61 0.04 1.80
N LEU A 41 1.83 -0.89 1.22
CA LEU A 41 2.35 -2.05 0.48
C LEU A 41 3.10 -1.65 -0.80
N ILE A 42 2.60 -0.67 -1.55
CA ILE A 42 3.29 -0.12 -2.72
C ILE A 42 4.64 0.47 -2.31
N LEU A 43 4.68 1.28 -1.25
CA LEU A 43 5.93 1.88 -0.77
C LEU A 43 6.91 0.84 -0.22
N GLY A 44 6.42 -0.17 0.52
CA GLY A 44 7.24 -1.28 0.99
C GLY A 44 7.87 -2.05 -0.17
N ASN A 45 7.10 -2.32 -1.24
CA ASN A 45 7.64 -2.99 -2.42
C ASN A 45 8.61 -2.11 -3.21
N PHE A 46 8.37 -0.79 -3.25
CA PHE A 46 9.30 0.18 -3.82
C PHE A 46 10.67 0.09 -3.12
N LYS A 47 10.66 0.04 -1.78
CA LYS A 47 11.86 -0.14 -0.97
C LYS A 47 12.56 -1.47 -1.26
N ASN A 48 11.81 -2.57 -1.37
CA ASN A 48 12.39 -3.86 -1.76
C ASN A 48 13.09 -3.79 -3.13
N LYS A 49 12.49 -3.10 -4.11
CA LYS A 49 13.09 -2.92 -5.44
C LYS A 49 14.39 -2.13 -5.42
N ILE A 50 14.51 -1.12 -4.53
CA ILE A 50 15.79 -0.42 -4.29
C ILE A 50 16.84 -1.41 -3.80
N GLN A 51 16.49 -2.26 -2.82
CA GLN A 51 17.40 -3.27 -2.24
C GLN A 51 17.78 -4.37 -3.24
N GLU A 52 16.90 -4.69 -4.18
CA GLU A 52 17.14 -5.61 -5.30
C GLU A 52 18.04 -5.00 -6.41
N GLY A 53 18.38 -3.70 -6.32
CA GLY A 53 19.28 -3.02 -7.27
C GLY A 53 18.59 -2.26 -8.39
N TYR A 54 17.27 -2.04 -8.32
CA TYR A 54 16.50 -1.30 -9.34
C TYR A 54 16.50 0.23 -9.14
N THR A 55 17.40 0.77 -8.31
CA THR A 55 17.46 2.19 -7.95
C THR A 55 17.50 3.12 -9.17
N GLU A 56 18.27 2.79 -10.20
CA GLU A 56 18.38 3.62 -11.41
C GLU A 56 17.05 3.71 -12.16
N SER A 57 16.44 2.56 -12.47
CA SER A 57 15.15 2.52 -13.17
C SER A 57 14.03 3.19 -12.35
N LEU A 58 14.03 3.03 -11.03
CA LEU A 58 13.06 3.72 -10.16
C LEU A 58 13.26 5.24 -10.16
N ASN A 59 14.51 5.71 -10.25
CA ASN A 59 14.80 7.13 -10.40
C ASN A 59 14.28 7.68 -11.72
N GLU A 60 14.54 6.99 -12.83
CA GLU A 60 14.01 7.34 -14.16
C GLU A 60 12.48 7.40 -14.14
N MET A 61 11.82 6.40 -13.55
CA MET A 61 10.36 6.38 -13.39
C MET A 61 9.84 7.60 -12.63
N LEU A 62 10.50 8.03 -11.55
CA LEU A 62 10.12 9.23 -10.79
C LEU A 62 10.39 10.52 -11.57
N GLU A 63 11.39 10.54 -12.44
CA GLU A 63 11.71 11.70 -13.28
C GLU A 63 10.71 11.87 -14.43
N GLU A 64 10.37 10.76 -15.09
CA GLU A 64 9.40 10.64 -16.18
C GLU A 64 7.94 10.69 -15.72
N ALA A 65 7.70 10.54 -14.41
CA ALA A 65 6.37 10.59 -13.83
C ALA A 65 5.58 11.81 -14.37
N PRO A 66 4.31 11.62 -14.77
CA PRO A 66 3.51 12.69 -15.36
C PRO A 66 3.52 13.93 -14.48
N ASN A 67 3.51 15.12 -15.11
CA ASN A 67 3.47 16.37 -14.35
C ASN A 67 2.33 16.29 -13.33
N PRO A 68 2.60 16.48 -12.03
CA PRO A 68 1.61 16.28 -10.98
C PRO A 68 0.34 17.13 -11.13
N SER A 69 0.46 18.33 -11.70
CA SER A 69 -0.68 19.19 -12.02
C SER A 69 -1.44 18.75 -13.27
N LYS A 70 -0.80 18.04 -14.20
CA LYS A 70 -1.46 17.32 -15.29
C LYS A 70 -2.16 16.08 -14.73
N PHE A 71 -1.52 15.36 -13.82
CA PHE A 71 -2.06 14.16 -13.18
C PHE A 71 -3.31 14.45 -12.33
N MET A 72 -3.31 15.52 -11.53
CA MET A 72 -4.51 16.01 -10.84
C MET A 72 -5.65 16.41 -11.81
N ARG A 73 -5.32 16.81 -13.05
CA ARG A 73 -6.30 17.09 -14.11
C ARG A 73 -6.72 15.84 -14.88
N VAL A 74 -5.90 14.79 -14.92
CA VAL A 74 -6.22 13.47 -15.50
C VAL A 74 -7.32 12.77 -14.65
N PHE A 75 -7.44 13.12 -13.37
CA PHE A 75 -8.58 12.67 -12.55
C PHE A 75 -9.94 13.21 -13.03
N SER A 76 -9.98 14.34 -13.75
CA SER A 76 -11.21 14.83 -14.41
C SER A 76 -11.56 14.02 -15.67
N ASP A 77 -12.71 13.34 -15.62
CA ASP A 77 -13.61 12.73 -16.63
C ASP A 77 -13.15 12.24 -18.02
N LYS A 78 -11.95 12.55 -18.54
CA LYS A 78 -11.53 12.20 -19.91
C LYS A 78 -10.33 11.28 -20.03
N GLU A 79 -9.61 10.97 -18.95
CA GLU A 79 -8.32 10.27 -19.05
C GLU A 79 -8.18 9.10 -18.04
N THR A 80 -9.29 8.41 -17.73
CA THR A 80 -9.26 7.23 -16.84
C THR A 80 -8.51 6.05 -17.48
N GLU A 81 -8.53 5.89 -18.80
CA GLU A 81 -7.74 4.86 -19.50
C GLU A 81 -6.24 5.13 -19.41
N ASP A 82 -5.80 6.36 -19.61
CA ASP A 82 -4.39 6.75 -19.45
C ASP A 82 -3.89 6.47 -18.01
N LEU A 83 -4.73 6.66 -16.99
CA LEU A 83 -4.40 6.27 -15.60
C LEU A 83 -4.25 4.76 -15.43
N LEU A 84 -5.12 3.98 -16.05
CA LEU A 84 -5.09 2.52 -15.94
C LEU A 84 -3.89 1.93 -16.68
N GLU A 85 -3.56 2.45 -17.86
CA GLU A 85 -2.37 2.06 -18.62
C GLU A 85 -1.09 2.43 -17.85
N CYS A 86 -1.00 3.67 -17.40
CA CYS A 86 0.12 4.17 -16.59
C CYS A 86 0.26 3.38 -15.27
N GLY A 87 -0.86 3.06 -14.62
CA GLY A 87 -0.91 2.25 -13.41
C GLY A 87 -0.52 0.79 -13.62
N SER A 88 -0.80 0.24 -14.81
CA SER A 88 -0.38 -1.12 -15.15
C SER A 88 1.13 -1.19 -15.39
N ASN A 89 1.69 -0.24 -16.15
CA ASN A 89 3.13 -0.18 -16.42
C ASN A 89 3.94 0.03 -15.14
N TYR A 90 3.54 0.99 -14.33
CA TYR A 90 4.20 1.24 -13.05
C TYR A 90 3.92 0.14 -12.02
N GLY A 91 2.75 -0.49 -12.08
CA GLY A 91 2.43 -1.64 -11.24
C GLY A 91 3.33 -2.83 -11.53
N GLU A 92 3.61 -3.11 -12.79
CA GLU A 92 4.58 -4.15 -13.18
C GLU A 92 5.99 -3.81 -12.68
N MET A 93 6.42 -2.57 -12.85
CA MET A 93 7.76 -2.13 -12.44
C MET A 93 7.96 -2.16 -10.92
N ILE A 94 6.99 -1.62 -10.17
CA ILE A 94 7.08 -1.54 -8.71
C ILE A 94 6.70 -2.87 -8.11
N LEU A 95 5.48 -3.35 -8.32
CA LEU A 95 4.91 -4.52 -7.64
C LEU A 95 5.31 -5.83 -8.31
N GLY A 96 5.41 -5.85 -9.64
CA GLY A 96 5.82 -7.01 -10.43
C GLY A 96 5.15 -8.30 -10.00
N GLU A 97 5.96 -9.30 -9.68
CA GLU A 97 5.47 -10.60 -9.23
C GLU A 97 4.73 -10.60 -7.88
N ASN A 98 4.82 -9.53 -7.08
CA ASN A 98 4.10 -9.40 -5.80
C ASN A 98 2.68 -8.86 -5.98
N PHE A 99 2.34 -8.36 -7.17
CA PHE A 99 1.02 -7.79 -7.47
C PHE A 99 -0.12 -8.72 -7.05
N ASN A 100 -0.13 -9.96 -7.55
CA ASN A 100 -1.19 -10.93 -7.24
C ASN A 100 -1.27 -11.28 -5.74
N SER A 101 -0.13 -11.39 -5.05
CA SER A 101 -0.09 -11.69 -3.61
C SER A 101 -0.74 -10.56 -2.80
N ILE A 102 -0.43 -9.32 -3.15
CA ILE A 102 -1.01 -8.11 -2.54
C ILE A 102 -2.53 -8.08 -2.75
N ILE A 103 -3.00 -8.26 -3.99
CA ILE A 103 -4.43 -8.23 -4.30
C ILE A 103 -5.18 -9.33 -3.53
N ASN A 104 -4.65 -10.56 -3.52
CA ASN A 104 -5.26 -11.68 -2.80
C ASN A 104 -5.39 -11.37 -1.31
N THR A 105 -4.30 -10.92 -0.69
CA THR A 105 -4.26 -10.67 0.75
C THR A 105 -5.24 -9.57 1.16
N ILE A 106 -5.29 -8.46 0.40
CA ILE A 106 -6.22 -7.37 0.69
C ILE A 106 -7.68 -7.81 0.48
N SER A 107 -7.93 -8.53 -0.62
CA SER A 107 -9.26 -9.08 -0.94
C SER A 107 -9.78 -9.98 0.19
N ASP A 108 -8.95 -10.92 0.65
CA ASP A 108 -9.28 -11.83 1.75
C ASP A 108 -9.45 -11.10 3.08
N SER A 109 -8.59 -10.11 3.36
CA SER A 109 -8.61 -9.36 4.62
C SER A 109 -9.83 -8.43 4.75
N LEU A 110 -10.31 -7.86 3.65
CA LEU A 110 -11.39 -6.87 3.65
C LEU A 110 -12.72 -7.43 3.14
N ASN A 111 -12.74 -8.68 2.67
CA ASN A 111 -13.88 -9.30 2.01
C ASN A 111 -14.41 -8.42 0.86
N VAL A 112 -13.48 -7.94 0.03
CA VAL A 112 -13.76 -7.14 -1.18
C VAL A 112 -13.37 -7.98 -2.40
N ASP A 113 -14.16 -7.92 -3.46
CA ASP A 113 -13.89 -8.66 -4.69
C ASP A 113 -12.46 -8.40 -5.24
N LYS A 114 -11.79 -9.45 -5.68
CA LYS A 114 -10.41 -9.41 -6.13
C LYS A 114 -10.20 -8.49 -7.33
N ALA A 115 -11.10 -8.52 -8.31
CA ALA A 115 -11.02 -7.67 -9.49
C ALA A 115 -11.19 -6.20 -9.11
N ALA A 116 -12.10 -5.92 -8.16
CA ALA A 116 -12.25 -4.57 -7.63
C ALA A 116 -11.02 -4.09 -6.85
N VAL A 117 -10.41 -4.93 -6.00
CA VAL A 117 -9.15 -4.58 -5.31
C VAL A 117 -8.02 -4.32 -6.30
N GLN A 118 -7.91 -5.15 -7.34
CA GLN A 118 -6.95 -4.96 -8.43
C GLN A 118 -7.16 -3.61 -9.12
N GLU A 119 -8.39 -3.27 -9.48
CA GLU A 119 -8.69 -2.01 -10.16
C GLU A 119 -8.45 -0.78 -9.26
N ILE A 120 -8.83 -0.84 -7.98
CA ILE A 120 -8.49 0.22 -7.00
C ILE A 120 -6.98 0.40 -6.90
N THR A 121 -6.23 -0.71 -6.86
CA THR A 121 -4.77 -0.72 -6.79
C THR A 121 -4.16 -0.08 -8.04
N THR A 122 -4.60 -0.47 -9.23
CA THR A 122 -4.13 0.11 -10.50
C THR A 122 -4.39 1.61 -10.58
N ILE A 123 -5.56 2.09 -10.13
CA ILE A 123 -5.89 3.52 -10.13
C ILE A 123 -4.97 4.32 -9.19
N CYS A 124 -4.55 3.74 -8.06
CA CYS A 124 -3.78 4.47 -7.05
C CYS A 124 -2.27 4.50 -7.28
N ILE A 125 -1.69 3.54 -8.02
CA ILE A 125 -0.25 3.45 -8.25
C ILE A 125 0.32 4.74 -8.87
N PRO A 126 -0.26 5.30 -9.96
CA PRO A 126 0.26 6.53 -10.54
C PRO A 126 0.15 7.74 -9.60
N VAL A 127 -0.81 7.73 -8.66
CA VAL A 127 -0.96 8.77 -7.63
C VAL A 127 0.23 8.75 -6.68
N VAL A 128 0.61 7.57 -6.20
CA VAL A 128 1.78 7.39 -5.33
C VAL A 128 3.03 7.91 -6.03
N ILE A 129 3.23 7.56 -7.29
CA ILE A 129 4.41 7.94 -8.08
C ILE A 129 4.45 9.43 -8.34
N ALA A 130 3.32 10.05 -8.70
CA ALA A 130 3.24 11.49 -8.88
C ALA A 130 3.63 12.24 -7.60
N ILE A 131 3.17 11.78 -6.43
CA ILE A 131 3.50 12.37 -5.13
C ILE A 131 4.98 12.22 -4.80
N LEU A 132 5.55 11.04 -5.01
CA LEU A 132 6.97 10.81 -4.79
C LEU A 132 7.82 11.67 -5.74
N SER A 133 7.42 11.80 -7.02
CA SER A 133 8.08 12.68 -7.99
C SER A 133 8.05 14.15 -7.55
N ILE A 134 6.89 14.65 -7.07
CA ILE A 134 6.79 16.01 -6.51
C ILE A 134 7.77 16.18 -5.37
N GLN A 135 7.76 15.24 -4.42
CA GLN A 135 8.57 15.35 -3.22
C GLN A 135 10.06 15.27 -3.53
N LYS A 136 10.47 14.34 -4.40
CA LYS A 136 11.86 14.24 -4.90
C LYS A 136 12.32 15.59 -5.47
N LYS A 137 11.51 16.19 -6.37
CA LYS A 137 11.80 17.48 -7.01
C LYS A 137 11.80 18.66 -6.02
N LYS A 138 10.80 18.73 -5.14
CA LYS A 138 10.62 19.84 -4.18
C LYS A 138 11.73 19.89 -3.13
N GLU A 139 12.15 18.73 -2.64
CA GLU A 139 13.16 18.62 -1.59
C GLU A 139 14.58 18.41 -2.15
N ASN A 140 14.73 18.39 -3.48
CA ASN A 140 16.00 18.16 -4.18
C ASN A 140 16.69 16.86 -3.72
N ILE A 141 15.90 15.80 -3.52
CA ILE A 141 16.39 14.47 -3.13
C ILE A 141 17.21 13.91 -4.28
N LYS A 142 18.44 13.49 -3.98
CA LYS A 142 19.33 12.88 -4.97
C LYS A 142 18.92 11.44 -5.28
N ASN A 143 19.47 10.90 -6.37
CA ASN A 143 19.13 9.57 -6.84
C ASN A 143 19.54 8.45 -5.87
N ASP A 144 20.60 8.67 -5.07
CA ASP A 144 21.06 7.79 -4.01
C ASP A 144 20.29 7.95 -2.69
N GLU A 145 19.46 8.98 -2.57
CA GLU A 145 18.69 9.33 -1.36
C GLU A 145 17.19 8.94 -1.50
N ILE A 146 16.81 8.21 -2.56
CA ILE A 146 15.39 7.87 -2.77
C ILE A 146 14.82 6.94 -1.72
N GLU A 147 15.64 6.12 -1.05
CA GLU A 147 15.18 5.28 0.05
C GLU A 147 14.66 6.14 1.22
N ASP A 148 15.34 7.24 1.54
CA ASP A 148 14.93 8.19 2.58
C ASP A 148 13.59 8.87 2.24
N LEU A 149 13.36 9.15 0.95
CA LEU A 149 12.08 9.65 0.46
C LEU A 149 10.95 8.62 0.71
N ILE A 150 11.19 7.34 0.41
CA ILE A 150 10.21 6.27 0.66
C ILE A 150 9.97 6.08 2.15
N ASP A 151 11.02 6.07 2.97
CA ASP A 151 10.91 5.93 4.44
C ASP A 151 10.14 7.10 5.06
N SER A 152 10.38 8.32 4.58
CA SER A 152 9.64 9.50 5.02
C SER A 152 8.17 9.45 4.58
N ALA A 153 7.87 8.90 3.40
CA ALA A 153 6.50 8.71 2.91
C ALA A 153 5.75 7.60 3.65
N LEU A 154 6.40 6.49 4.02
CA LEU A 154 5.85 5.52 4.96
C LEU A 154 5.57 6.19 6.32
N GLY A 155 6.40 7.17 6.67
CA GLY A 155 6.36 7.91 7.93
C GLY A 155 6.85 7.03 9.09
N SER A 156 6.90 7.60 10.29
CA SER A 156 7.16 6.85 11.54
C SER A 156 6.08 5.80 11.88
N SER A 157 5.17 5.52 10.94
CA SER A 157 4.17 4.45 10.91
C SER A 157 4.79 3.08 10.57
N SER A 158 6.04 2.83 10.95
CA SER A 158 6.64 1.50 11.16
C SER A 158 5.80 0.60 12.12
N LYS A 159 4.72 1.14 12.69
CA LYS A 159 3.68 0.38 13.39
C LYS A 159 2.82 -0.52 12.50
N TYR A 160 2.81 -0.33 11.17
CA TYR A 160 2.34 -1.37 10.26
C TYR A 160 3.52 -2.32 10.04
N ASN A 161 3.53 -3.38 10.83
CA ASN A 161 4.67 -4.26 11.12
C ASN A 161 5.50 -4.66 9.88
N ASN A 162 6.83 -4.60 9.99
CA ASN A 162 7.77 -5.30 9.11
C ASN A 162 7.34 -6.77 8.93
N SER A 163 6.82 -7.42 9.98
CA SER A 163 6.34 -8.79 9.91
C SER A 163 5.15 -9.00 8.96
N PHE A 164 4.28 -8.00 8.75
CA PHE A 164 3.20 -8.08 7.76
C PHE A 164 3.77 -7.98 6.34
N PHE A 165 4.63 -6.99 6.08
CA PHE A 165 5.34 -6.86 4.81
C PHE A 165 6.17 -8.11 4.49
N ASP A 166 6.95 -8.58 5.46
CA ASP A 166 7.72 -9.82 5.38
C ASP A 166 6.83 -11.01 5.09
N THR A 167 5.61 -11.07 5.65
CA THR A 167 4.68 -12.15 5.33
C THR A 167 4.25 -12.04 3.86
N ILE A 168 3.77 -10.87 3.40
CA ILE A 168 3.32 -10.70 2.00
C ILE A 168 4.44 -10.97 0.98
N PHE A 169 5.67 -10.54 1.29
CA PHE A 169 6.81 -10.62 0.38
C PHE A 169 7.59 -11.95 0.51
N ASN A 170 7.70 -12.55 1.70
CA ASN A 170 8.41 -13.83 1.91
C ASN A 170 7.51 -15.07 1.80
N ILE A 171 6.18 -14.94 1.64
CA ILE A 171 5.29 -16.09 1.34
C ILE A 171 5.81 -16.91 0.13
N LYS A 172 6.54 -16.28 -0.80
CA LYS A 172 7.16 -16.97 -1.95
C LYS A 172 8.24 -17.96 -1.57
N ASN A 173 8.97 -17.71 -0.49
CA ASN A 173 10.08 -18.55 -0.06
C ASN A 173 9.64 -19.65 0.93
N ASN A 174 8.43 -19.56 1.50
CA ASN A 174 7.87 -20.57 2.41
C ASN A 174 6.32 -20.59 2.37
N PRO A 175 5.68 -21.47 1.57
CA PRO A 175 4.22 -21.54 1.43
C PRO A 175 3.46 -22.02 2.68
N ASN A 176 4.16 -22.33 3.78
CA ASN A 176 3.60 -22.84 5.03
C ASN A 176 3.46 -21.79 6.14
N ILE A 177 3.71 -20.50 5.85
CA ILE A 177 3.51 -19.44 6.85
C ILE A 177 2.02 -19.08 6.86
N ILE A 178 1.26 -19.78 7.69
CA ILE A 178 -0.12 -19.40 8.04
C ILE A 178 -0.05 -18.05 8.76
N PRO A 179 -0.80 -17.01 8.34
CA PRO A 179 -0.74 -15.70 8.99
C PRO A 179 -1.31 -15.78 10.41
N GLU A 180 -0.45 -15.72 11.43
CA GLU A 180 -0.86 -15.43 12.81
C GLU A 180 -1.39 -13.98 12.98
N ALA A 181 -1.42 -13.19 11.89
CA ALA A 181 -1.93 -11.83 11.85
C ALA A 181 -3.45 -11.71 12.05
N SER A 182 -4.23 -12.79 11.90
CA SER A 182 -5.66 -12.81 12.22
C SER A 182 -5.95 -12.56 13.71
N ALA A 183 -4.95 -12.75 14.59
CA ALA A 183 -5.09 -12.53 16.03
C ALA A 183 -4.83 -11.07 16.48
N MET A 184 -4.25 -10.21 15.61
CA MET A 184 -3.99 -8.81 15.97
C MET A 184 -5.13 -7.85 15.59
N VAL A 185 -5.95 -8.19 14.57
CA VAL A 185 -7.03 -7.32 14.06
C VAL A 185 -8.39 -7.63 14.69
N ILE A 186 -8.60 -8.84 15.21
CA ILE A 186 -9.83 -9.18 15.93
C ILE A 186 -9.59 -8.91 17.41
N GLY A 187 -10.11 -7.77 17.87
CA GLY A 187 -9.90 -7.19 19.18
C GLY A 187 -9.71 -8.18 20.32
N LYS A 188 -8.63 -7.97 21.07
CA LYS A 188 -8.33 -8.61 22.35
C LYS A 188 -9.42 -8.25 23.38
N LYS A 189 -10.60 -8.86 23.25
CA LYS A 189 -11.64 -8.92 24.27
C LYS A 189 -11.47 -10.23 25.04
N ASN A 190 -10.93 -10.08 26.24
CA ASN A 190 -11.21 -10.89 27.42
C ASN A 190 -10.86 -12.40 27.35
N LYS A 191 -9.67 -12.74 27.87
CA LYS A 191 -9.55 -13.88 28.78
C LYS A 191 -9.03 -13.39 30.11
N LYS A 192 -9.96 -13.22 31.06
CA LYS A 192 -9.66 -13.27 32.47
C LYS A 192 -9.14 -14.68 32.75
N ASP A 193 -7.84 -14.81 32.98
CA ASP A 193 -7.33 -15.99 33.65
C ASP A 193 -7.88 -15.98 35.06
N SER A 194 -8.93 -16.79 35.24
CA SER A 194 -9.37 -17.27 36.53
C SER A 194 -8.20 -17.98 37.19
N ILE A 195 -7.56 -17.27 38.12
CA ILE A 195 -6.67 -17.82 39.14
C ILE A 195 -7.53 -18.71 40.04
N LEU A 196 -7.80 -19.92 39.57
CA LEU A 196 -8.51 -20.95 40.30
C LEU A 196 -7.81 -22.28 40.05
N LYS A 197 -7.49 -22.93 41.17
CA LYS A 197 -7.14 -24.34 41.34
C LYS A 197 -5.68 -24.73 41.08
N GLY A 198 -4.89 -24.58 42.15
CA GLY A 198 -3.61 -25.25 42.27
C GLY A 198 -3.09 -25.30 43.70
N TYR A 199 -3.94 -25.51 44.70
CA TYR A 199 -3.49 -25.83 46.06
C TYR A 199 -4.44 -26.85 46.71
N THR A 200 -4.30 -28.09 46.28
CA THR A 200 -4.79 -29.27 46.99
C THR A 200 -3.73 -30.35 46.92
N GLY A 201 -3.19 -30.75 48.07
CA GLY A 201 -2.69 -32.11 48.27
C GLY A 201 -1.19 -32.24 48.50
N GLY A 202 -0.82 -32.54 49.75
CA GLY A 202 0.48 -33.09 50.12
C GLY A 202 0.62 -33.13 51.64
N LYS A 203 0.20 -34.25 52.24
CA LYS A 203 0.52 -34.62 53.63
C LYS A 203 2.02 -34.89 53.77
#